data_AF-A0A8H9I1T4-F1
#
_entry.id   AF-A0A8H9I1T4-F1
#
_cell.length_a   1.000
_cell.length_b   1.000
_cell.length_c   1.000
_cell.angle_alpha   90.00
_cell.angle_beta   90.00
_cell.angle_gamma   90.00
#
_symmetry.space_group_name_H-M   'P 1'
#
loop_
_entity.id
_entity.type
_entity.pdbx_description
1 polymer ?
#
loop_
_entity_poly.entity_id
_entity_poly.type
_entity_poly.pdbx_seq_one_letter_code
_entity_poly.pdbx_strand_id
1 'polypeptide(L)'
;MTTLATQQAHDALPEALQFRPSTPLVDIGANLTHESFQRDLSDVIARARAANVTTMIVTGTDVAHARQAVEMARQFAGLYATAGVHPHDASGWSEDVAQALGNLYTLPEVVAVGECGLDFNRNFSTPQEQERAFEAQLALAAASGLPLFLHERDAGQRMREILHHWRDDISHAVIHCFTADRETLRGYLELDLHIGLTGWICDERRGHHLRDLVREIPLDRLMVETDCPYLLPRNLPAKLKGRRHEPALLPWIVQEIARWHQVSDTELAAATTRTALQFFRIDTDT
;
A
#
# COMPACT_ATOMS: atom_id res chain seq x y z
N MET A 1 -12.57 39.42 11.59
CA MET A 1 -12.51 38.31 10.62
C MET A 1 -11.10 38.24 10.02
N THR A 2 -10.07 38.05 10.85
CA THR A 2 -8.67 38.18 10.38
C THR A 2 -7.70 37.30 11.16
N THR A 3 -8.14 36.10 11.56
CA THR A 3 -7.30 35.20 12.39
C THR A 3 -7.37 33.72 12.01
N LEU A 4 -8.12 33.34 10.98
CA LEU A 4 -8.17 31.94 10.48
C LEU A 4 -7.30 31.70 9.23
N ALA A 5 -6.99 32.75 8.46
CA ALA A 5 -6.21 32.62 7.22
C ALA A 5 -4.70 32.49 7.43
N THR A 6 -4.18 32.90 8.59
CA THR A 6 -2.73 32.95 8.86
C THR A 6 -2.14 31.67 9.44
N GLN A 7 -2.97 30.72 9.86
CA GLN A 7 -2.49 29.44 10.41
C GLN A 7 -2.44 28.32 9.36
N GLN A 8 -3.16 28.45 8.24
CA GLN A 8 -3.13 27.49 7.13
C GLN A 8 -1.85 27.54 6.28
N ALA A 9 -1.09 28.65 6.32
CA ALA A 9 0.05 28.85 5.42
C ALA A 9 1.33 28.12 5.85
N HIS A 10 1.44 27.68 7.12
CA HIS A 10 2.68 27.08 7.63
C HIS A 10 2.78 25.56 7.43
N ASP A 11 1.66 24.88 7.13
CA ASP A 11 1.56 23.42 7.03
C ASP A 11 1.18 22.91 5.64
N ALA A 12 1.06 23.79 4.64
CA ALA A 12 0.81 23.38 3.26
C ALA A 12 2.10 22.89 2.59
N LEU A 13 1.99 21.89 1.70
CA LEU A 13 3.08 21.56 0.79
C LEU A 13 3.46 22.78 -0.06
N PRO A 14 4.73 22.91 -0.50
CA PRO A 14 5.11 23.92 -1.50
C PRO A 14 4.13 23.93 -2.68
N GLU A 15 3.79 25.09 -3.22
CA GLU A 15 2.81 25.24 -4.31
C GLU A 15 3.10 24.30 -5.50
N ALA A 16 4.37 24.13 -5.86
CA ALA A 16 4.81 23.23 -6.93
C ALA A 16 4.55 21.73 -6.65
N LEU A 17 4.15 21.37 -5.43
CA LEU A 17 3.84 20.02 -4.97
C LEU A 17 2.36 19.84 -4.63
N GLN A 18 1.54 20.88 -4.81
CA GLN A 18 0.11 20.83 -4.57
C GLN A 18 -0.60 20.31 -5.83
N PHE A 19 -0.55 19.00 -6.00
CA PHE A 19 -1.27 18.31 -7.08
C PHE A 19 -2.64 17.87 -6.58
N ARG A 20 -3.67 18.05 -7.41
CA ARG A 20 -5.04 17.65 -7.06
C ARG A 20 -5.76 17.05 -8.27
N PRO A 21 -5.90 15.72 -8.36
CA PRO A 21 -6.65 15.07 -9.43
C PRO A 21 -8.15 15.32 -9.26
N SER A 22 -8.90 15.24 -10.36
CA SER A 22 -10.36 15.38 -10.35
C SER A 22 -11.07 14.22 -9.64
N THR A 23 -10.48 13.02 -9.71
CA THR A 23 -11.00 11.82 -9.05
C THR A 23 -10.34 11.66 -7.68
N PRO A 24 -11.10 11.37 -6.60
CA PRO A 24 -10.52 11.01 -5.32
C PRO A 24 -9.64 9.77 -5.45
N LEU A 25 -8.47 9.78 -4.81
CA LEU A 25 -7.52 8.66 -4.84
C LEU A 25 -7.60 7.80 -3.57
N VAL A 26 -7.22 6.54 -3.74
CA VAL A 26 -6.91 5.59 -2.66
C VAL A 26 -5.41 5.37 -2.59
N ASP A 27 -4.80 5.60 -1.43
CA ASP A 27 -3.43 5.15 -1.12
C ASP A 27 -3.52 3.75 -0.48
N ILE A 28 -3.10 2.71 -1.20
CA ILE A 28 -3.27 1.33 -0.70
C ILE A 28 -2.22 0.92 0.35
N GLY A 29 -1.19 1.74 0.58
CA GLY A 29 -0.06 1.39 1.44
C GLY A 29 0.56 2.63 2.07
N ALA A 30 0.14 2.97 3.28
CA ALA A 30 0.69 4.08 4.06
C ALA A 30 1.05 3.64 5.49
N ASN A 31 2.34 3.70 5.84
CA ASN A 31 2.83 3.31 7.17
C ASN A 31 2.64 4.46 8.19
N LEU A 32 1.40 4.92 8.37
CA LEU A 32 1.08 6.09 9.20
C LEU A 32 1.33 5.88 10.70
N THR A 33 1.45 4.62 11.15
CA THR A 33 1.86 4.26 12.51
C THR A 33 3.34 4.52 12.78
N HIS A 34 4.14 4.77 11.73
CA HIS A 34 5.56 5.07 11.87
C HIS A 34 5.80 6.29 12.76
N GLU A 35 6.78 6.20 13.67
CA GLU A 35 7.05 7.20 14.71
C GLU A 35 7.25 8.63 14.18
N SER A 36 7.73 8.74 12.94
CA SER A 36 7.98 10.01 12.28
C SER A 36 6.71 10.85 12.13
N PHE A 37 5.50 10.26 12.10
CA PHE A 37 4.23 10.98 11.94
C PHE A 37 3.55 11.38 13.27
N GLN A 38 4.05 10.92 14.43
CA GLN A 38 3.37 11.10 15.72
C GLN A 38 3.09 12.57 16.09
N ARG A 39 3.90 13.51 15.60
CA ARG A 39 3.79 14.93 15.96
C ARG A 39 2.79 15.72 15.12
N ASP A 40 2.47 15.24 13.93
CA ASP A 40 1.74 15.99 12.91
C ASP A 40 0.79 15.13 12.06
N LEU A 41 0.39 13.95 12.57
CA LEU A 41 -0.49 13.01 11.87
C LEU A 41 -1.78 13.66 11.36
N SER A 42 -2.45 14.47 12.19
CA SER A 42 -3.68 15.18 11.80
C SER A 42 -3.44 16.11 10.60
N ASP A 43 -2.29 16.78 10.55
CA ASP A 43 -1.93 17.69 9.46
C ASP A 43 -1.54 16.90 8.20
N VAL A 44 -0.86 15.76 8.35
CA VAL A 44 -0.57 14.81 7.24
C VAL A 44 -1.87 14.33 6.59
N ILE A 45 -2.84 13.90 7.39
CA ILE A 45 -4.16 13.46 6.90
C ILE A 45 -4.92 14.62 6.24
N ALA A 46 -4.86 15.82 6.83
CA ALA A 46 -5.48 17.01 6.25
C ALA A 46 -4.87 17.37 4.88
N ARG A 47 -3.53 17.31 4.75
CA ARG A 47 -2.83 17.52 3.48
C ARG A 47 -3.19 16.47 2.44
N ALA A 48 -3.27 15.19 2.83
CA ALA A 48 -3.69 14.11 1.94
C ALA A 48 -5.08 14.37 1.35
N ARG A 49 -6.05 14.73 2.21
CA ARG A 49 -7.41 15.09 1.78
C ARG A 49 -7.44 16.34 0.89
N ALA A 50 -6.63 17.35 1.19
CA ALA A 50 -6.51 18.54 0.34
C ALA A 50 -5.97 18.20 -1.07
N ALA A 51 -5.10 17.21 -1.17
CA ALA A 51 -4.59 16.63 -2.42
C ALA A 51 -5.55 15.62 -3.07
N ASN A 52 -6.79 15.49 -2.57
CA ASN A 52 -7.82 14.54 -3.00
C ASN A 52 -7.46 13.06 -2.78
N VAL A 53 -6.53 12.76 -1.87
CA VAL A 53 -6.29 11.40 -1.35
C VAL A 53 -7.21 11.20 -0.15
N THR A 54 -8.35 10.57 -0.41
CA THR A 54 -9.48 10.55 0.54
C THR A 54 -9.59 9.23 1.30
N THR A 55 -9.05 8.16 0.71
CA THR A 55 -8.97 6.84 1.33
C THR A 55 -7.51 6.44 1.48
N MET A 56 -7.13 5.94 2.65
CA MET A 56 -5.77 5.47 2.94
C MET A 56 -5.83 4.16 3.70
N ILE A 57 -5.09 3.16 3.26
CA ILE A 57 -4.96 1.88 3.94
C ILE A 57 -3.67 1.92 4.77
N VAL A 58 -3.83 1.84 6.09
CA VAL A 58 -2.73 1.89 7.05
C VAL A 58 -2.18 0.49 7.24
N THR A 59 -0.92 0.30 6.87
CA THR A 59 -0.27 -1.01 6.86
C THR A 59 0.02 -1.49 8.28
N GLY A 60 -0.53 -2.66 8.64
CA GLY A 60 -0.19 -3.39 9.86
C GLY A 60 0.85 -4.46 9.57
N THR A 61 2.06 -4.32 10.11
CA THR A 61 3.19 -5.25 9.90
C THR A 61 3.36 -6.29 11.01
N ASP A 62 2.72 -6.07 12.15
CA ASP A 62 2.57 -7.03 13.25
C ASP A 62 1.25 -6.77 14.01
N VAL A 63 0.97 -7.57 15.04
CA VAL A 63 -0.27 -7.43 15.84
C VAL A 63 -0.37 -6.07 16.55
N ALA A 64 0.74 -5.49 17.02
CA ALA A 64 0.73 -4.22 17.73
C ALA A 64 0.48 -3.06 16.74
N HIS A 65 1.17 -3.05 15.61
CA HIS A 65 0.99 -2.07 14.54
C HIS A 65 -0.41 -2.17 13.92
N ALA A 66 -0.94 -3.38 13.73
CA ALA A 66 -2.31 -3.57 13.26
C ALA A 66 -3.36 -2.99 14.23
N ARG A 67 -3.16 -3.14 15.55
CA ARG A 67 -4.04 -2.51 16.56
C ARG A 67 -3.95 -0.98 16.52
N GLN A 68 -2.76 -0.42 16.31
CA GLN A 68 -2.58 1.02 16.16
C GLN A 68 -3.26 1.53 14.87
N ALA A 69 -3.14 0.79 13.77
CA ALA A 69 -3.79 1.10 12.50
C ALA A 69 -5.32 1.11 12.64
N VAL A 70 -5.90 0.12 13.34
CA VAL A 70 -7.33 0.08 13.66
C VAL A 70 -7.77 1.28 14.49
N GLU A 71 -7.03 1.64 15.53
CA GLU A 71 -7.37 2.82 16.35
C GLU A 71 -7.32 4.11 15.52
N MET A 72 -6.36 4.22 14.62
CA MET A 72 -6.26 5.35 13.69
C MET A 72 -7.45 5.39 12.72
N ALA A 73 -7.86 4.24 12.18
CA ALA A 73 -9.02 4.13 11.29
C ALA A 73 -10.34 4.56 11.98
N ARG A 74 -10.47 4.29 13.29
CA ARG A 74 -11.61 4.78 14.10
C ARG A 74 -11.60 6.28 14.30
N GLN A 75 -10.40 6.86 14.44
CA GLN A 75 -10.24 8.28 14.71
C GLN A 75 -10.45 9.14 13.45
N PHE A 76 -10.07 8.64 12.27
CA PHE A 76 -10.07 9.41 11.03
C PHE A 76 -10.87 8.71 9.93
N ALA A 77 -11.98 9.32 9.51
CA ALA A 77 -12.78 8.83 8.39
C ALA A 77 -11.94 8.66 7.10
N GLY A 78 -12.19 7.58 6.36
CA GLY A 78 -11.43 7.22 5.16
C GLY A 78 -10.10 6.51 5.42
N LEU A 79 -9.74 6.25 6.68
CA LEU A 79 -8.64 5.34 6.99
C LEU A 79 -9.19 3.95 7.26
N TYR A 80 -8.47 2.95 6.75
CA TYR A 80 -8.69 1.53 7.00
C TYR A 80 -7.35 0.89 7.37
N ALA A 81 -7.36 -0.36 7.81
CA ALA A 81 -6.17 -1.07 8.26
C ALA A 81 -6.00 -2.40 7.52
N THR A 82 -4.74 -2.81 7.36
CA THR A 82 -4.41 -4.22 7.17
C THR A 82 -3.99 -4.83 8.51
N ALA A 83 -4.09 -6.14 8.65
CA ALA A 83 -3.52 -6.84 9.80
C ALA A 83 -2.78 -8.12 9.38
N GLY A 84 -1.50 -8.23 9.74
CA GLY A 84 -0.66 -9.37 9.39
C GLY A 84 0.67 -9.37 10.15
N VAL A 85 1.56 -10.28 9.75
CA VAL A 85 2.95 -10.37 10.19
C VAL A 85 3.84 -10.33 8.96
N HIS A 86 4.65 -9.28 8.90
CA HIS A 86 5.62 -9.04 7.84
C HIS A 86 6.72 -10.11 7.85
N PRO A 87 7.29 -10.52 6.69
CA PRO A 87 8.36 -11.53 6.63
C PRO A 87 9.56 -11.27 7.53
N HIS A 88 9.86 -10.01 7.85
CA HIS A 88 10.97 -9.69 8.76
C HIS A 88 10.70 -10.21 10.17
N ASP A 89 9.45 -10.23 10.61
CA ASP A 89 9.02 -10.63 11.96
C ASP A 89 8.43 -12.06 12.00
N ALA A 90 8.56 -12.83 10.92
CA ALA A 90 7.98 -14.16 10.78
C ALA A 90 8.48 -15.19 11.81
N SER A 91 9.70 -15.02 12.35
CA SER A 91 10.22 -15.83 13.46
C SER A 91 9.37 -15.71 14.73
N GLY A 92 8.64 -14.61 14.90
CA GLY A 92 7.68 -14.40 16.00
C GLY A 92 6.34 -15.10 15.83
N TRP A 93 6.09 -15.79 14.71
CA TRP A 93 4.80 -16.42 14.45
C TRP A 93 4.47 -17.55 15.43
N SER A 94 3.29 -17.47 16.06
CA SER A 94 2.75 -18.42 17.02
C SER A 94 1.22 -18.55 16.90
N GLU A 95 0.64 -19.53 17.59
CA GLU A 95 -0.82 -19.70 17.64
C GLU A 95 -1.53 -18.51 18.31
N ASP A 96 -0.92 -17.91 19.34
CA ASP A 96 -1.45 -16.71 20.00
C ASP A 96 -1.51 -15.52 19.02
N VAL A 97 -0.50 -15.39 18.16
CA VAL A 97 -0.47 -14.39 17.08
C VAL A 97 -1.56 -14.66 16.06
N ALA A 98 -1.72 -15.91 15.62
CA ALA A 98 -2.78 -16.31 14.70
C ALA A 98 -4.18 -15.99 15.27
N GLN A 99 -4.43 -16.30 16.55
CA GLN A 99 -5.68 -15.99 17.23
C GLN A 99 -5.89 -14.46 17.36
N ALA A 100 -4.84 -13.71 17.68
CA ALA A 100 -4.93 -12.26 17.78
C ALA A 100 -5.29 -11.61 16.43
N LEU A 101 -4.69 -12.06 15.33
CA LEU A 101 -5.02 -11.63 13.98
C LEU A 101 -6.44 -12.04 13.58
N GLY A 102 -6.85 -13.28 13.86
CA GLY A 102 -8.21 -13.76 13.64
C GLY A 102 -9.27 -12.87 14.28
N ASN A 103 -9.02 -12.39 15.50
CA ASN A 103 -9.91 -11.43 16.16
C ASN A 103 -9.94 -10.06 15.45
N LEU A 104 -8.80 -9.58 14.95
CA LEU A 104 -8.73 -8.32 14.21
C LEU A 104 -9.50 -8.38 12.89
N TYR A 105 -9.50 -9.52 12.20
CA TYR A 105 -10.25 -9.70 10.94
C TYR A 105 -11.77 -9.61 11.08
N THR A 106 -12.30 -9.62 12.30
CA THR A 106 -13.73 -9.40 12.56
C THR A 106 -14.12 -7.92 12.62
N LEU A 107 -13.12 -7.03 12.66
CA LEU A 107 -13.34 -5.59 12.80
C LEU A 107 -13.57 -4.95 11.42
N PRO A 108 -14.57 -4.05 11.27
CA PRO A 108 -14.86 -3.41 9.99
C PRO A 108 -13.73 -2.50 9.50
N GLU A 109 -12.84 -2.07 10.39
CA GLU A 109 -11.68 -1.26 10.01
C GLU A 109 -10.60 -2.09 9.29
N VAL A 110 -10.57 -3.42 9.47
CA VAL A 110 -9.57 -4.30 8.86
C VAL A 110 -10.07 -4.83 7.53
N VAL A 111 -9.44 -4.40 6.45
CA VAL A 111 -9.89 -4.67 5.07
C VAL A 111 -9.01 -5.65 4.30
N ALA A 112 -7.89 -6.08 4.87
CA ALA A 112 -7.01 -7.08 4.26
C ALA A 112 -6.15 -7.83 5.29
N VAL A 113 -5.80 -9.07 4.95
CA VAL A 113 -4.75 -9.84 5.62
C VAL A 113 -3.39 -9.40 5.08
N GLY A 114 -2.52 -8.94 5.96
CA GLY A 114 -1.20 -8.45 5.62
C GLY A 114 -0.82 -7.19 6.39
N GLU A 115 0.37 -6.65 6.25
CA GLU A 115 1.38 -7.07 5.29
C GLU A 115 1.98 -8.44 5.63
N CYS A 116 2.02 -9.34 4.64
CA CYS A 116 2.60 -10.67 4.78
C CYS A 116 3.27 -11.09 3.46
N GLY A 117 4.10 -12.13 3.46
CA GLY A 117 4.77 -12.59 2.24
C GLY A 117 6.22 -13.00 2.51
N LEU A 118 7.12 -12.73 1.56
CA LEU A 118 8.50 -13.21 1.58
C LEU A 118 9.50 -12.08 1.25
N ASP A 119 10.57 -11.98 2.03
CA ASP A 119 11.74 -11.11 1.77
C ASP A 119 13.03 -11.92 1.93
N PHE A 120 13.54 -12.45 0.82
CA PHE A 120 14.77 -13.23 0.76
C PHE A 120 16.02 -12.38 0.56
N ASN A 121 15.86 -11.05 0.49
CA ASN A 121 16.97 -10.11 0.40
C ASN A 121 17.52 -9.75 1.79
N ARG A 122 16.64 -9.53 2.78
CA ARG A 122 17.03 -9.15 4.14
C ARG A 122 17.21 -10.33 5.07
N ASN A 123 16.36 -11.37 4.96
CA ASN A 123 16.41 -12.58 5.78
C ASN A 123 16.53 -12.32 7.29
N PHE A 124 15.78 -11.36 7.84
CA PHE A 124 15.72 -11.13 9.29
C PHE A 124 15.04 -12.29 10.04
N SER A 125 14.12 -12.97 9.38
CA SER A 125 13.66 -14.32 9.72
C SER A 125 14.12 -15.29 8.62
N THR A 126 14.36 -16.55 8.97
CA THR A 126 14.81 -17.56 8.01
C THR A 126 13.75 -17.81 6.93
N PRO A 127 14.13 -18.22 5.70
CA PRO A 127 13.14 -18.56 4.65
C PRO A 127 12.06 -19.54 5.13
N GLN A 128 12.43 -20.54 5.94
CA GLN A 128 11.49 -21.52 6.50
C GLN A 128 10.48 -20.88 7.46
N GLU A 129 10.92 -19.94 8.30
CA GLU A 129 10.02 -19.20 9.19
C GLU A 129 9.08 -18.28 8.40
N GLN A 130 9.60 -17.61 7.36
CA GLN A 130 8.81 -16.76 6.47
C GLN A 130 7.73 -17.55 5.74
N GLU A 131 8.08 -18.68 5.12
CA GLU A 131 7.11 -19.54 4.42
C GLU A 131 6.05 -20.08 5.39
N ARG A 132 6.44 -20.54 6.59
CA ARG A 132 5.50 -21.02 7.61
C ARG A 132 4.50 -19.93 8.03
N ALA A 133 4.99 -18.72 8.32
CA ALA A 133 4.13 -17.60 8.72
C ALA A 133 3.26 -17.11 7.56
N PHE A 134 3.78 -17.14 6.33
CA PHE A 134 3.03 -16.76 5.15
C PHE A 134 1.89 -17.74 4.84
N GLU A 135 2.16 -19.04 4.80
CA GLU A 135 1.11 -20.05 4.57
C GLU A 135 0.04 -20.04 5.67
N ALA A 136 0.42 -19.81 6.92
CA ALA A 136 -0.54 -19.66 8.01
C ALA A 136 -1.46 -18.43 7.81
N GLN A 137 -0.92 -17.32 7.28
CA GLN A 137 -1.73 -16.14 6.95
C GLN A 137 -2.59 -16.34 5.70
N LEU A 138 -2.15 -17.13 4.71
CA LEU A 138 -3.00 -17.56 3.59
C LEU A 138 -4.22 -18.35 4.08
N ALA A 139 -4.03 -19.25 5.06
CA ALA A 139 -5.13 -19.97 5.69
C ALA A 139 -6.13 -19.03 6.40
N LEU A 140 -5.62 -18.01 7.10
CA LEU A 140 -6.47 -17.00 7.75
C LEU A 140 -7.21 -16.12 6.73
N ALA A 141 -6.58 -15.78 5.60
CA ALA A 141 -7.22 -15.05 4.51
C ALA A 141 -8.33 -15.87 3.86
N ALA A 142 -8.09 -17.16 3.58
CA ALA A 142 -9.11 -18.07 3.08
C ALA A 142 -10.31 -18.18 4.06
N ALA A 143 -10.05 -18.31 5.36
CA ALA A 143 -11.09 -18.43 6.37
C ALA A 143 -11.90 -17.14 6.59
N SER A 144 -11.24 -15.97 6.57
CA SER A 144 -11.91 -14.67 6.73
C SER A 144 -12.57 -14.17 5.45
N GLY A 145 -12.14 -14.67 4.30
CA GLY A 145 -12.54 -14.17 2.98
C GLY A 145 -12.02 -12.77 2.68
N LEU A 146 -11.13 -12.20 3.49
CA LEU A 146 -10.47 -10.91 3.21
C LEU A 146 -9.44 -11.06 2.10
N PRO A 147 -9.16 -9.99 1.33
CA PRO A 147 -8.06 -9.99 0.37
C PRO A 147 -6.69 -9.96 1.07
N LEU A 148 -5.64 -10.28 0.33
CA LEU A 148 -4.25 -10.34 0.80
C LEU A 148 -3.43 -9.13 0.33
N PHE A 149 -2.71 -8.50 1.27
CA PHE A 149 -1.74 -7.45 1.03
C PHE A 149 -0.31 -8.03 1.15
N LEU A 150 0.32 -8.28 0.00
CA LEU A 150 1.49 -9.15 -0.11
C LEU A 150 2.78 -8.38 -0.37
N HIS A 151 3.80 -8.64 0.46
CA HIS A 151 5.18 -8.19 0.25
C HIS A 151 5.99 -9.24 -0.48
N GLU A 152 6.77 -8.80 -1.45
CA GLU A 152 7.78 -9.64 -2.08
C GLU A 152 9.09 -8.90 -2.34
N ARG A 153 10.21 -9.52 -1.97
CA ARG A 153 11.55 -9.11 -2.42
C ARG A 153 12.49 -10.30 -2.57
N ASP A 154 13.06 -10.45 -3.77
CA ASP A 154 13.99 -11.52 -4.16
C ASP A 154 13.45 -12.94 -3.90
N ALA A 155 12.13 -13.10 -3.87
CA ALA A 155 11.43 -14.33 -3.52
C ALA A 155 10.34 -14.73 -4.54
N GLY A 156 10.23 -14.02 -5.66
CA GLY A 156 9.12 -14.16 -6.60
C GLY A 156 8.88 -15.57 -7.16
N GLN A 157 9.92 -16.38 -7.39
CA GLN A 157 9.71 -17.78 -7.76
C GLN A 157 8.99 -18.55 -6.65
N ARG A 158 9.51 -18.49 -5.42
CA ARG A 158 8.97 -19.25 -4.29
C ARG A 158 7.58 -18.76 -3.90
N MET A 159 7.36 -17.45 -3.94
CA MET A 159 6.05 -16.87 -3.66
C MET A 159 4.99 -17.35 -4.66
N ARG A 160 5.30 -17.38 -5.96
CA ARG A 160 4.39 -17.92 -6.99
C ARG A 160 4.10 -19.40 -6.79
N GLU A 161 5.10 -20.20 -6.43
CA GLU A 161 4.89 -21.63 -6.12
C GLU A 161 3.88 -21.81 -4.98
N ILE A 162 4.03 -21.08 -3.88
CA ILE A 162 3.10 -21.13 -2.75
C ILE A 162 1.71 -20.65 -3.19
N LEU A 163 1.64 -19.46 -3.80
CA LEU A 163 0.37 -18.86 -4.21
C LEU A 163 -0.39 -19.70 -5.24
N HIS A 164 0.30 -20.41 -6.13
CA HIS A 164 -0.33 -21.34 -7.06
C HIS A 164 -1.13 -22.45 -6.33
N HIS A 165 -0.62 -22.95 -5.21
CA HIS A 165 -1.34 -23.97 -4.43
C HIS A 165 -2.54 -23.40 -3.68
N TRP A 166 -2.46 -22.14 -3.24
CA TRP A 166 -3.50 -21.47 -2.47
C TRP A 166 -4.52 -20.70 -3.32
N ARG A 167 -4.27 -20.54 -4.62
CA ARG A 167 -4.99 -19.55 -5.45
C ARG A 167 -6.50 -19.74 -5.40
N ASP A 168 -6.98 -20.97 -5.44
CA ASP A 168 -8.42 -21.27 -5.45
C ASP A 168 -9.09 -21.12 -4.08
N ASP A 169 -8.32 -21.06 -2.99
CA ASP A 169 -8.81 -20.91 -1.62
C ASP A 169 -8.86 -19.43 -1.16
N ILE A 170 -8.07 -18.56 -1.79
CA ILE A 170 -7.97 -17.13 -1.44
C ILE A 170 -8.83 -16.26 -2.36
N SER A 171 -9.31 -15.13 -1.83
CA SER A 171 -10.17 -14.21 -2.59
C SER A 171 -9.39 -13.43 -3.67
N HIS A 172 -8.82 -12.29 -3.29
CA HIS A 172 -7.94 -11.48 -4.11
C HIS A 172 -6.61 -11.27 -3.38
N ALA A 173 -5.53 -11.05 -4.13
CA ALA A 173 -4.27 -10.59 -3.55
C ALA A 173 -3.67 -9.46 -4.38
N VAL A 174 -2.94 -8.57 -3.71
CA VAL A 174 -2.12 -7.53 -4.32
C VAL A 174 -0.67 -7.74 -3.91
N ILE A 175 0.23 -7.79 -4.90
CA ILE A 175 1.66 -7.62 -4.65
C ILE A 175 1.91 -6.12 -4.52
N HIS A 176 2.02 -5.64 -3.28
CA HIS A 176 2.29 -4.22 -3.02
C HIS A 176 3.76 -3.91 -3.30
N CYS A 177 4.05 -2.64 -3.56
CA CYS A 177 5.38 -2.11 -3.81
C CYS A 177 6.17 -2.95 -4.83
N PHE A 178 5.53 -3.33 -5.94
CA PHE A 178 6.12 -4.23 -6.92
C PHE A 178 7.41 -3.65 -7.51
N THR A 179 8.51 -4.38 -7.37
CA THR A 179 9.84 -3.96 -7.86
C THR A 179 10.59 -5.04 -8.63
N ALA A 180 9.97 -6.21 -8.84
CA ALA A 180 10.58 -7.36 -9.50
C ALA A 180 10.64 -7.21 -11.04
N ASP A 181 11.06 -8.28 -11.72
CA ASP A 181 11.23 -8.31 -13.17
C ASP A 181 9.95 -8.66 -13.95
N ARG A 182 10.07 -8.67 -15.28
CA ARG A 182 8.98 -8.95 -16.21
C ARG A 182 8.42 -10.37 -16.06
N GLU A 183 9.27 -11.35 -15.80
CA GLU A 183 8.83 -12.74 -15.65
C GLU A 183 7.97 -12.88 -14.39
N THR A 184 8.45 -12.30 -13.30
CA THR A 184 7.75 -12.27 -12.01
C THR A 184 6.41 -11.53 -12.14
N LEU A 185 6.38 -10.37 -12.80
CA LEU A 185 5.15 -9.64 -13.09
C LEU A 185 4.12 -10.52 -13.83
N ARG A 186 4.53 -11.17 -14.92
CA ARG A 186 3.63 -12.01 -15.72
C ARG A 186 3.12 -13.19 -14.90
N GLY A 187 3.98 -13.82 -14.11
CA GLY A 187 3.57 -14.91 -13.23
C GLY A 187 2.53 -14.48 -12.19
N TYR A 188 2.63 -13.27 -11.63
CA TYR A 188 1.58 -12.76 -10.74
C TYR A 188 0.29 -12.43 -11.47
N LEU A 189 0.35 -11.87 -12.68
CA LEU A 189 -0.84 -11.60 -13.49
C LEU A 189 -1.52 -12.90 -13.96
N GLU A 190 -0.77 -13.94 -14.28
CA GLU A 190 -1.28 -15.29 -14.60
C GLU A 190 -2.01 -15.92 -13.42
N LEU A 191 -1.59 -15.61 -12.20
CA LEU A 191 -2.28 -15.97 -10.95
C LEU A 191 -3.45 -15.02 -10.63
N ASP A 192 -3.86 -14.14 -11.55
CA ASP A 192 -4.95 -13.17 -11.36
C ASP A 192 -4.75 -12.24 -10.15
N LEU A 193 -3.49 -11.89 -9.87
CA LEU A 193 -3.15 -10.97 -8.79
C LEU A 193 -3.13 -9.51 -9.25
N HIS A 194 -3.33 -8.61 -8.31
CA HIS A 194 -3.20 -7.18 -8.49
C HIS A 194 -1.75 -6.74 -8.23
N ILE A 195 -1.37 -5.60 -8.80
CA ILE A 195 -0.04 -5.03 -8.68
C ILE A 195 -0.14 -3.62 -8.10
N GLY A 196 0.53 -3.38 -6.97
CA GLY A 196 0.70 -2.08 -6.36
C GLY A 196 1.99 -1.41 -6.82
N LEU A 197 1.90 -0.14 -7.24
CA LEU A 197 3.05 0.66 -7.64
C LEU A 197 3.23 1.89 -6.76
N THR A 198 4.48 2.10 -6.34
CA THR A 198 4.90 3.25 -5.54
C THR A 198 5.67 4.29 -6.34
N GLY A 199 6.15 5.33 -5.65
CA GLY A 199 7.13 6.28 -6.15
C GLY A 199 8.48 5.66 -6.56
N TRP A 200 8.68 4.35 -6.43
CA TRP A 200 9.88 3.66 -6.93
C TRP A 200 10.14 3.94 -8.42
N ILE A 201 9.09 3.96 -9.26
CA ILE A 201 9.20 4.27 -10.71
C ILE A 201 9.83 5.64 -11.00
N CYS A 202 9.73 6.55 -10.03
CA CYS A 202 10.28 7.90 -10.08
C CYS A 202 11.79 7.95 -9.76
N ASP A 203 12.38 6.86 -9.28
CA ASP A 203 13.81 6.77 -8.95
C ASP A 203 14.64 6.49 -10.22
N GLU A 204 15.36 7.51 -10.68
CA GLU A 204 16.20 7.44 -11.89
C GLU A 204 17.34 6.41 -11.79
N ARG A 205 17.72 6.01 -10.58
CA ARG A 205 18.85 5.11 -10.32
C ARG A 205 18.43 3.66 -10.23
N ARG A 206 17.22 3.41 -9.70
CA ARG A 206 16.80 2.05 -9.29
C ARG A 206 15.45 1.60 -9.84
N GLY A 207 14.58 2.51 -10.26
CA GLY A 207 13.22 2.18 -10.70
C GLY A 207 12.97 2.31 -12.18
N HIS A 208 14.00 2.63 -12.97
CA HIS A 208 13.84 2.82 -14.41
C HIS A 208 13.37 1.56 -15.14
N HIS A 209 13.68 0.35 -14.62
CA HIS A 209 13.24 -0.91 -15.22
C HIS A 209 11.72 -1.08 -15.18
N LEU A 210 11.03 -0.55 -14.16
CA LEU A 210 9.56 -0.63 -14.06
C LEU A 210 8.84 0.16 -15.16
N ARG A 211 9.48 1.17 -15.74
CA ARG A 211 8.90 2.03 -16.79
C ARG A 211 8.55 1.24 -18.04
N ASP A 212 9.26 0.16 -18.32
CA ASP A 212 8.98 -0.72 -19.44
C ASP A 212 7.91 -1.78 -19.14
N LEU A 213 7.65 -2.02 -17.85
CA LEU A 213 6.72 -3.06 -17.36
C LEU A 213 5.33 -2.51 -17.08
N VAL A 214 5.22 -1.25 -16.65
CA VAL A 214 3.95 -0.66 -16.18
C VAL A 214 2.83 -0.76 -17.21
N ARG A 215 3.13 -0.61 -18.50
CA ARG A 215 2.17 -0.77 -19.62
C ARG A 215 1.65 -2.19 -19.82
N GLU A 216 2.31 -3.20 -19.26
CA GLU A 216 1.84 -4.59 -19.28
C GLU A 216 0.79 -4.86 -18.19
N ILE A 217 0.65 -3.97 -17.21
CA ILE A 217 -0.28 -4.14 -16.09
C ILE A 217 -1.67 -3.65 -16.55
N PRO A 218 -2.70 -4.52 -16.59
CA PRO A 218 -4.06 -4.09 -16.87
C PRO A 218 -4.53 -3.05 -15.84
N LEU A 219 -5.27 -2.03 -16.28
CA LEU A 219 -5.76 -0.98 -15.39
C LEU A 219 -6.71 -1.50 -14.29
N ASP A 220 -7.43 -2.59 -14.56
CA ASP A 220 -8.29 -3.30 -13.61
C ASP A 220 -7.52 -4.28 -12.69
N ARG A 221 -6.18 -4.28 -12.75
CA ARG A 221 -5.28 -4.98 -11.82
C ARG A 221 -4.24 -4.06 -11.20
N LEU A 222 -4.22 -2.78 -11.58
CA LEU A 222 -3.27 -1.80 -11.08
C LEU A 222 -3.84 -1.02 -9.89
N MET A 223 -3.04 -0.89 -8.83
CA MET A 223 -3.28 -0.02 -7.69
C MET A 223 -2.06 0.88 -7.43
N VAL A 224 -2.25 1.97 -6.68
CA VAL A 224 -1.21 2.97 -6.41
C VAL A 224 -1.06 3.23 -4.93
N GLU A 225 0.16 3.55 -4.52
CA GLU A 225 0.51 3.72 -3.11
C GLU A 225 1.70 4.65 -2.93
N THR A 226 1.83 5.23 -1.75
CA THR A 226 3.02 6.00 -1.40
C THR A 226 4.11 5.16 -0.75
N ASP A 227 3.74 4.15 0.02
CA ASP A 227 4.62 3.46 0.98
C ASP A 227 5.30 4.46 1.94
N CYS A 228 4.60 5.57 2.25
CA CYS A 228 5.15 6.59 3.14
C CYS A 228 5.43 6.00 4.53
N PRO A 229 6.49 6.45 5.24
CA PRO A 229 7.37 7.57 4.94
C PRO A 229 8.54 7.24 3.98
N TYR A 230 8.57 6.04 3.42
CA TYR A 230 9.62 5.56 2.51
C TYR A 230 9.39 6.05 1.08
N LEU A 231 10.30 5.71 0.18
CA LEU A 231 10.14 5.84 -1.28
C LEU A 231 9.71 7.21 -1.82
N LEU A 232 10.16 8.29 -1.17
CA LEU A 232 9.94 9.66 -1.66
C LEU A 232 10.35 9.78 -3.15
N PRO A 233 9.44 10.20 -4.04
CA PRO A 233 9.74 10.34 -5.47
C PRO A 233 10.94 11.27 -5.68
N ARG A 234 11.93 10.82 -6.45
CA ARG A 234 13.19 11.56 -6.63
C ARG A 234 13.10 12.68 -7.66
N ASN A 235 12.12 12.60 -8.55
CA ASN A 235 11.87 13.55 -9.63
C ASN A 235 10.86 14.64 -9.26
N LEU A 236 10.55 14.84 -7.98
CA LEU A 236 9.64 15.92 -7.55
C LEU A 236 10.14 17.28 -8.05
N PRO A 237 9.25 18.16 -8.51
CA PRO A 237 9.63 19.46 -9.08
C PRO A 237 10.10 20.46 -8.03
N ALA A 238 9.91 20.17 -6.74
CA ALA A 238 10.44 20.94 -5.63
C ALA A 238 10.90 20.04 -4.48
N LYS A 239 11.77 20.56 -3.62
CA LYS A 239 12.28 19.83 -2.45
C LYS A 239 11.29 19.91 -1.29
N LEU A 240 11.00 18.78 -0.65
CA LEU A 240 10.35 18.76 0.66
C LEU A 240 11.37 19.04 1.76
N LYS A 241 11.00 19.92 2.69
CA LYS A 241 11.75 20.11 3.94
C LYS A 241 11.71 18.81 4.75
N GLY A 242 12.86 18.39 5.28
CA GLY A 242 12.97 17.14 6.05
C GLY A 242 12.92 15.84 5.22
N ARG A 243 12.52 15.90 3.94
CA ARG A 243 12.49 14.75 3.01
C ARG A 243 11.66 13.54 3.48
N ARG A 244 10.69 13.74 4.38
CA ARG A 244 9.73 12.70 4.77
C ARG A 244 8.65 12.59 3.68
N HIS A 245 8.41 11.39 3.16
CA HIS A 245 7.30 11.13 2.24
C HIS A 245 5.97 11.13 3.00
N GLU A 246 4.86 11.46 2.33
CA GLU A 246 3.52 11.47 2.90
C GLU A 246 2.45 11.25 1.81
N PRO A 247 1.22 10.83 2.17
CA PRO A 247 0.17 10.44 1.22
C PRO A 247 -0.24 11.55 0.25
N ALA A 248 -0.08 12.82 0.64
CA ALA A 248 -0.39 13.98 -0.20
C ALA A 248 0.43 14.05 -1.52
N LEU A 249 1.48 13.23 -1.64
CA LEU A 249 2.31 13.11 -2.84
C LEU A 249 1.86 11.99 -3.79
N LEU A 250 0.84 11.19 -3.44
CA LEU A 250 0.28 10.15 -4.31
C LEU A 250 -0.15 10.67 -5.70
N PRO A 251 -0.75 11.87 -5.85
CA PRO A 251 -1.10 12.36 -7.18
C PRO A 251 0.10 12.51 -8.13
N TRP A 252 1.29 12.82 -7.59
CA TRP A 252 2.51 12.87 -8.40
C TRP A 252 2.90 11.47 -8.90
N ILE A 253 2.78 10.46 -8.03
CA ILE A 253 3.02 9.06 -8.40
C ILE A 253 2.04 8.62 -9.49
N VAL A 254 0.76 8.96 -9.36
CA VAL A 254 -0.26 8.71 -10.38
C VAL A 254 0.10 9.35 -11.72
N GLN A 255 0.53 10.61 -11.74
CA GLN A 255 0.96 11.27 -12.99
C GLN A 255 2.14 10.57 -13.65
N GLU A 256 3.13 10.16 -12.86
CA GLU A 256 4.30 9.45 -13.38
C GLU A 256 3.97 8.05 -13.90
N ILE A 257 3.11 7.31 -13.20
CA ILE A 257 2.62 6.00 -13.65
C ILE A 257 1.83 6.17 -14.95
N ALA A 258 0.89 7.11 -15.02
CA ALA A 258 0.08 7.37 -16.23
C ALA A 258 0.95 7.67 -17.45
N ARG A 259 1.99 8.49 -17.27
CA ARG A 259 2.95 8.84 -18.33
C ARG A 259 3.64 7.61 -18.95
N TRP A 260 4.03 6.65 -18.12
CA TRP A 260 4.71 5.43 -18.59
C TRP A 260 3.73 4.33 -19.01
N HIS A 261 2.53 4.29 -18.43
CA HIS A 261 1.44 3.40 -18.85
C HIS A 261 0.86 3.81 -20.22
N GLN A 262 1.00 5.08 -20.59
CA GLN A 262 0.49 5.71 -21.82
C GLN A 262 -1.03 5.96 -21.81
N VAL A 263 -1.56 6.30 -20.64
CA VAL A 263 -2.95 6.77 -20.44
C VAL A 263 -2.97 8.17 -19.84
N SER A 264 -4.14 8.80 -19.79
CA SER A 264 -4.27 10.09 -19.08
C SER A 264 -4.18 9.89 -17.57
N ASP A 265 -3.75 10.93 -16.85
CA ASP A 265 -3.73 10.95 -15.38
C ASP A 265 -5.13 10.73 -14.78
N THR A 266 -6.15 11.31 -15.42
CA THR A 266 -7.56 11.18 -15.04
C THR A 266 -8.06 9.75 -15.22
N GLU A 267 -7.71 9.10 -16.33
CA GLU A 267 -8.06 7.69 -16.59
C GLU A 267 -7.38 6.75 -15.60
N LEU A 268 -6.07 6.92 -15.37
CA LEU A 268 -5.33 6.11 -14.40
C LEU A 268 -5.93 6.29 -13.00
N ALA A 269 -6.13 7.54 -12.55
CA ALA A 269 -6.72 7.84 -11.25
C ALA A 269 -8.08 7.16 -11.06
N ALA A 270 -8.97 7.25 -12.06
CA ALA A 270 -10.29 6.63 -12.00
C ALA A 270 -10.23 5.10 -11.99
N ALA A 271 -9.34 4.51 -12.78
CA ALA A 271 -9.20 3.07 -12.84
C ALA A 271 -8.61 2.50 -11.54
N THR A 272 -7.48 3.04 -11.06
CA THR A 272 -6.80 2.51 -9.88
C THR A 272 -7.61 2.72 -8.60
N THR A 273 -8.33 3.84 -8.50
CA THR A 273 -9.27 4.10 -7.40
C THR A 273 -10.40 3.08 -7.39
N ARG A 274 -11.04 2.84 -8.54
CA ARG A 274 -12.10 1.83 -8.65
C ARG A 274 -11.58 0.43 -8.30
N THR A 275 -10.41 0.05 -8.83
CA THR A 275 -9.77 -1.22 -8.54
C THR A 275 -9.51 -1.39 -7.04
N ALA A 276 -8.95 -0.37 -6.38
CA ALA A 276 -8.68 -0.41 -4.94
C ALA A 276 -9.96 -0.52 -4.10
N LEU A 277 -10.98 0.29 -4.37
CA LEU A 277 -12.25 0.25 -3.64
C LEU A 277 -12.94 -1.11 -3.77
N GLN A 278 -12.93 -1.69 -4.98
CA GLN A 278 -13.47 -3.04 -5.22
C GLN A 278 -12.66 -4.12 -4.50
N PHE A 279 -11.32 -4.04 -4.57
CA PHE A 279 -10.42 -4.98 -3.93
C PHE A 279 -10.63 -5.04 -2.42
N PHE A 280 -10.67 -3.88 -1.75
CA PHE A 280 -10.85 -3.75 -0.30
C PHE A 280 -12.32 -3.78 0.16
N ARG A 281 -13.28 -3.89 -0.77
CA ARG A 281 -14.72 -3.88 -0.49
C ARG A 281 -15.17 -2.64 0.30
N ILE A 282 -14.62 -1.49 -0.07
CA ILE A 282 -14.95 -0.20 0.54
C ILE A 282 -16.03 0.47 -0.29
N ASP A 283 -17.21 0.63 0.31
CA ASP A 283 -18.30 1.36 -0.32
C ASP A 283 -17.99 2.86 -0.33
N THR A 284 -18.17 3.49 -1.48
CA THR A 284 -18.23 4.95 -1.56
C THR A 284 -19.68 5.36 -1.34
N ASP A 285 -19.99 5.96 -0.19
CA ASP A 285 -21.26 6.67 -0.03
C ASP A 285 -21.42 7.65 -1.20
N THR A 286 -22.45 7.43 -2.00
CA THR A 286 -22.74 8.19 -3.23
C THR A 286 -23.54 9.45 -2.91
#